data_AF-A0A7K0NUK0-F1
#
_entry.id   AF-A0A7K0NUK0-F1
#
_cell.length_a   1.000
_cell.length_b   1.000
_cell.length_c   1.000
_cell.angle_alpha   90.00
_cell.angle_beta   90.00
_cell.angle_gamma   90.00
#
_symmetry.space_group_name_H-M   'P 1'
#
loop_
_entity.id
_entity.type
_entity.pdbx_description
1 polymer ?
#
loop_
_entity_poly.entity_id
_entity_poly.type
_entity_poly.pdbx_seq_one_letter_code
_entity_poly.pdbx_strand_id
1 'polypeptide(L)' 'YVLPKHLDEEVARLHLEKLGVHLTLLTEAQADYLGIPVSGPYKPERYRY' A
#
# COMPACT_ATOMS: atom_id res chain seq x y z
N TYR A 1 -20.85 -3.68 0.01
CA TYR A 1 -19.95 -2.80 0.77
C TYR A 1 -18.59 -3.48 0.77
N VAL A 2 -17.52 -2.79 0.36
CA VAL A 2 -16.15 -3.36 0.31
C VAL A 2 -15.32 -2.67 1.39
N LEU A 3 -14.30 -3.35 1.91
CA LEU A 3 -13.37 -2.76 2.86
C LEU A 3 -12.66 -1.55 2.23
N PRO A 4 -12.47 -0.44 2.96
CA PRO A 4 -11.62 0.67 2.53
C PRO A 4 -10.19 0.21 2.22
N LYS A 5 -9.57 0.77 1.17
CA LYS A 5 -8.24 0.35 0.70
C LYS A 5 -7.14 0.36 1.75
N HIS A 6 -7.16 1.30 2.71
CA HIS A 6 -6.14 1.33 3.76
C HIS A 6 -6.19 0.09 4.67
N LEU A 7 -7.40 -0.42 4.96
CA LEU A 7 -7.58 -1.65 5.74
C LEU A 7 -7.20 -2.88 4.92
N ASP A 8 -7.51 -2.88 3.62
CA ASP A 8 -7.12 -3.95 2.70
C ASP A 8 -5.58 -4.07 2.60
N GLU A 9 -4.89 -2.93 2.45
CA GLU A 9 -3.43 -2.86 2.43
C GLU A 9 -2.79 -3.22 3.78
N GLU A 10 -3.43 -2.90 4.90
CA GLU A 10 -2.97 -3.29 6.23
C GLU A 10 -3.07 -4.80 6.44
N VAL A 11 -4.21 -5.40 6.06
CA VAL A 11 -4.39 -6.86 6.07
C VAL A 11 -3.32 -7.52 5.20
N ALA A 12 -3.08 -7.03 3.98
CA ALA A 12 -2.03 -7.56 3.11
C ALA A 12 -0.64 -7.48 3.76
N ARG A 13 -0.31 -6.36 4.41
CA ARG A 13 0.99 -6.13 5.08
C ARG A 13 1.26 -7.15 6.19
N LEU A 14 0.25 -7.50 6.98
CA LEU A 14 0.38 -8.50 8.05
C LEU A 14 0.69 -9.91 7.52
N HIS A 15 0.36 -10.20 6.26
CA HIS A 15 0.64 -11.52 5.67
C HIS A 15 2.06 -11.60 5.06
N LEU A 16 2.74 -10.49 4.81
CA LEU A 16 4.03 -10.47 4.11
C LEU A 16 5.15 -11.17 4.88
N GLU A 17 5.17 -11.02 6.20
CA GLU A 17 6.20 -11.64 7.06
C GLU A 17 6.15 -13.18 6.95
N LYS A 18 4.95 -13.76 6.97
CA LYS A 18 4.75 -15.20 6.81
C LYS A 18 5.21 -15.71 5.44
N LEU A 19 5.17 -14.85 4.42
CA LEU A 19 5.62 -15.16 3.06
C LEU A 19 7.12 -14.90 2.85
N GLY A 20 7.84 -14.40 3.86
CA GLY A 20 9.25 -14.03 3.74
C GLY A 20 9.48 -12.86 2.77
N VAL A 21 8.46 -12.03 2.54
CA VAL A 21 8.53 -10.91 1.60
C VAL A 21 9.03 -9.66 2.32
N HIS A 22 10.03 -9.00 1.73
CA HIS A 22 10.50 -7.69 2.18
C HIS A 22 9.83 -6.58 1.34
N LEU A 23 8.90 -5.87 1.95
CA LEU A 23 8.26 -4.72 1.32
C LEU A 23 9.22 -3.52 1.29
N THR A 24 9.41 -2.93 0.12
CA THR A 24 10.18 -1.68 -0.01
C THR A 24 9.29 -0.51 0.40
N LEU A 25 9.86 0.42 1.19
CA LEU A 25 9.21 1.68 1.54
C LEU A 25 9.55 2.74 0.49
N LEU A 26 8.56 3.55 0.11
CA LEU A 26 8.80 4.72 -0.73
C LEU A 26 9.69 5.72 0.00
N THR A 27 10.61 6.35 -0.73
CA THR A 27 11.26 7.56 -0.22
C THR A 27 10.30 8.74 -0.32
N GLU A 28 10.53 9.81 0.44
CA GLU A 28 9.72 11.03 0.38
C GLU A 28 9.66 11.59 -1.06
N ALA A 29 10.80 11.64 -1.75
CA ALA A 29 10.85 12.10 -3.14
C ALA A 29 10.02 11.24 -4.11
N GLN A 30 9.94 9.92 -3.88
CA GLN A 30 9.10 9.03 -4.70
C GLN A 30 7.62 9.22 -4.39
N ALA A 31 7.28 9.37 -3.10
CA ALA A 31 5.92 9.64 -2.66
C ALA A 31 5.39 10.96 -3.24
N ASP A 32 6.22 12.02 -3.18
CA ASP A 32 5.92 13.32 -3.76
C ASP A 32 5.76 13.25 -5.29
N TYR A 33 6.66 12.52 -5.97
CA TYR A 33 6.58 12.32 -7.42
C TYR A 33 5.27 11.63 -7.85
N LEU A 34 4.80 10.67 -7.05
CA LEU A 34 3.57 9.93 -7.30
C LEU A 34 2.31 10.63 -6.76
N GLY A 35 2.47 11.67 -5.93
CA GLY A 35 1.37 12.37 -5.26
C GLY A 35 0.59 11.50 -4.27
N ILE A 36 1.26 10.54 -3.61
CA ILE A 36 0.65 9.62 -2.63
C ILE A 36 1.47 9.59 -1.33
N PRO A 37 0.88 9.25 -0.18
CA PRO A 37 1.64 9.10 1.07
C PRO A 37 2.61 7.91 0.98
N VAL A 38 3.74 8.01 1.70
CA VAL A 38 4.73 6.91 1.83
C VAL A 38 4.09 5.61 2.33
N SER A 39 3.06 5.70 3.17
CA SER A 39 2.35 4.58 3.77
C SER A 39 1.18 4.05 2.95
N GLY A 40 0.90 4.63 1.77
CA GLY A 40 -0.31 4.39 0.99
C GLY A 40 -1.51 5.24 1.44
N PRO A 41 -2.71 5.04 0.85
CA PRO A 41 -3.04 4.01 -0.13
C PRO A 41 -2.24 4.13 -1.42
N TYR A 42 -1.68 3.02 -1.92
CA TYR A 42 -0.77 3.04 -3.07
C TYR A 42 -1.49 3.05 -4.42
N LYS A 43 -2.81 2.87 -4.42
CA LYS A 43 -3.64 2.80 -5.62
C LYS A 43 -5.01 3.46 -5.40
N PRO A 44 -5.56 4.14 -6.43
CA PRO A 44 -6.86 4.78 -6.34
C PRO A 44 -8.00 3.76 -6.27
N GLU A 45 -9.18 4.18 -5.77
CA GLU A 45 -10.34 3.31 -5.51
C GLU A 45 -10.74 2.41 -6.70
N ARG A 46 -10.68 2.96 -7.91
CA ARG A 46 -11.09 2.26 -9.15
C ARG A 46 -10.08 1.24 -9.65
N TYR A 47 -8.90 1.15 -9.04
CA TYR A 47 -7.86 0.23 -9.44
C TYR A 47 -8.26 -1.20 -9.10
N ARG A 48 -8.17 -2.10 -10.10
CA ARG A 48 -8.69 -3.45 -9.96
C ARG A 48 -7.78 -4.40 -9.20
N TYR A 49 -6.45 -4.25 -9.26
CA TYR A 49 -5.43 -4.89 -8.40
C TYR A 49 -4.05 -4.32 -8.68
#